data_AF-A0A1M6CXQ6-F1
#
_entry.id   AF-A0A1M6CXQ6-F1
#
_cell.length_a   1.000
_cell.length_b   1.000
_cell.length_c   1.000
_cell.angle_alpha   90.00
_cell.angle_beta   90.00
_cell.angle_gamma   90.00
#
_symmetry.space_group_name_H-M   'P 1'
#
loop_
_entity.id
_entity.type
_entity.pdbx_description
1 polymer ?
#
loop_
_entity_poly.entity_id
_entity_poly.type
_entity_poly.pdbx_seq_one_letter_code
_entity_poly.pdbx_strand_id
1 'polypeptide(L)' 'MTARQNLNELLAVLEEIRSKEFPDVPKEMVEKIALSQYDNQDDRNKARTGTMQVIAEYVNKIG' A
#
# COMPACT_ATOMS: atom_id res chain seq x y z
N MET A 1 15.86 14.06 5.88
CA MET A 1 14.92 14.52 4.83
C MET A 1 14.78 13.55 3.65
N THR A 2 15.64 12.54 3.50
CA THR A 2 15.66 11.62 2.34
C THR A 2 14.60 10.52 2.36
N ALA A 3 14.29 9.94 3.52
CA ALA A 3 13.46 8.74 3.58
C ALA A 3 11.99 8.98 3.16
N ARG A 4 11.45 10.17 3.45
CA ARG A 4 10.09 10.57 3.07
C ARG A 4 9.96 10.89 1.57
N GLN A 5 11.04 11.36 0.95
CA GLN A 5 11.07 11.62 -0.49
C GLN A 5 11.03 10.29 -1.28
N ASN A 6 11.84 9.31 -0.88
CA ASN A 6 11.84 7.98 -1.50
C ASN A 6 10.47 7.28 -1.39
N LEU A 7 9.78 7.44 -0.25
CA LEU A 7 8.44 6.90 -0.07
C LEU A 7 7.42 7.58 -1.00
N ASN A 8 7.50 8.90 -1.18
CA ASN A 8 6.62 9.61 -2.10
C ASN A 8 6.85 9.18 -3.56
N GLU A 9 8.11 8.98 -3.95
CA GLU A 9 8.46 8.47 -5.30
C GLU A 9 7.92 7.05 -5.51
N LEU A 10 8.05 6.17 -4.51
CA LEU A 10 7.45 4.84 -4.55
C LEU A 10 5.94 4.90 -4.72
N LEU A 11 5.24 5.74 -3.94
CA LEU A 11 3.79 5.90 -4.03
C LEU A 11 3.36 6.41 -5.41
N ALA A 12 4.14 7.33 -6.01
CA ALA A 12 3.86 7.82 -7.36
C ALA A 12 3.98 6.72 -8.41
N VAL A 13 5.04 5.89 -8.36
CA VAL A 13 5.24 4.75 -9.26
C VAL A 13 4.13 3.72 -9.10
N LEU A 14 3.75 3.40 -7.85
CA LEU A 14 2.67 2.45 -7.58
C LEU A 14 1.32 2.94 -8.10
N GLU A 15 1.02 4.24 -7.99
CA GLU A 15 -0.19 4.83 -8.56
C GLU A 15 -0.17 4.81 -10.10
N GLU A 16 0.99 5.04 -10.71
CA GLU A 16 1.14 4.92 -12.16
C GLU A 16 0.84 3.50 -12.64
N ILE A 17 1.41 2.47 -12.00
CA ILE A 17 1.14 1.06 -12.32
C ILE A 17 -0.33 0.73 -12.09
N ARG A 18 -0.88 1.08 -10.91
CA ARG A 18 -2.28 0.82 -10.57
C ARG A 18 -3.22 1.44 -11.59
N SER A 19 -3.06 2.71 -11.93
CA SER A 19 -3.95 3.41 -12.86
C SER A 19 -3.90 2.84 -14.28
N LYS A 20 -2.76 2.30 -14.72
CA LYS A 20 -2.57 1.74 -16.06
C LYS A 20 -3.01 0.28 -16.17
N GLU A 21 -2.65 -0.54 -15.20
CA GLU A 21 -2.77 -2.00 -15.28
C GLU A 21 -3.90 -2.56 -14.42
N PHE A 22 -4.25 -1.87 -13.33
CA PHE A 22 -5.23 -2.33 -12.33
C PHE A 22 -6.20 -1.21 -11.94
N PRO A 23 -6.94 -0.60 -12.89
CA PRO A 23 -7.76 0.59 -12.62
C PRO A 23 -8.86 0.34 -11.57
N ASP A 24 -9.33 -0.90 -11.45
CA ASP A 24 -10.35 -1.34 -10.48
C ASP A 24 -9.80 -1.47 -9.05
N VAL A 25 -8.47 -1.51 -8.88
CA VAL A 25 -7.85 -1.53 -7.56
C VAL A 25 -7.90 -0.12 -6.97
N PRO A 26 -8.44 0.08 -5.75
CA PRO A 26 -8.53 1.40 -5.14
C PRO A 26 -7.14 1.98 -4.83
N LYS A 27 -6.91 3.24 -5.22
CA LYS A 27 -5.68 3.99 -4.92
C LYS A 27 -5.34 3.97 -3.42
N GLU A 28 -6.33 4.29 -2.59
CA GLU A 28 -6.19 4.33 -1.14
C GLU A 28 -5.77 2.97 -0.54
N MET A 29 -6.07 1.85 -1.21
CA MET A 29 -5.64 0.53 -0.76
C MET A 29 -4.14 0.36 -0.95
N VAL A 30 -3.65 0.69 -2.14
CA VAL A 30 -2.23 0.60 -2.49
C VAL A 30 -1.39 1.51 -1.59
N GLU A 31 -1.86 2.74 -1.36
CA GLU A 31 -1.19 3.68 -0.46
C GLU A 31 -1.09 3.15 0.97
N LYS A 32 -2.19 2.64 1.54
CA LYS A 32 -2.20 2.08 2.90
C LYS A 32 -1.28 0.87 3.04
N ILE A 33 -1.22 0.00 2.03
CA ILE A 33 -0.30 -1.15 2.03
C ILE A 33 1.15 -0.66 2.02
N ALA A 34 1.50 0.25 1.11
CA ALA A 34 2.86 0.77 1.00
C ALA A 34 3.33 1.46 2.29
N LEU A 35 2.47 2.28 2.90
CA LEU A 35 2.73 2.92 4.19
C LEU A 35 2.90 1.89 5.31
N SER A 36 1.99 0.91 5.41
CA SER A 36 2.08 -0.15 6.41
C SER A 36 3.35 -1.00 6.26
N GLN A 37 3.81 -1.24 5.04
CA GLN A 37 5.05 -1.99 4.80
C GLN A 37 6.28 -1.16 5.15
N TYR A 38 6.29 0.13 4.81
CA TYR A 38 7.35 1.06 5.16
C TYR A 38 7.50 1.20 6.68
N ASP A 39 6.40 1.42 7.39
CA ASP A 39 6.38 1.64 8.84
C ASP A 39 6.80 0.39 9.65
N ASN A 40 6.67 -0.79 9.05
CA ASN A 40 6.99 -2.07 9.70
C ASN A 40 8.12 -2.82 8.97
N GLN A 41 9.01 -2.09 8.27
CA GLN A 41 10.11 -2.69 7.52
C GLN A 41 11.08 -3.53 8.38
N ASP A 42 11.16 -3.24 9.68
CA ASP A 42 11.97 -3.98 10.65
C ASP A 42 11.26 -5.24 11.19
N ASP A 43 9.94 -5.36 11.01
CA ASP A 43 9.12 -6.51 11.42
C ASP A 43 8.24 -7.00 10.25
N ARG A 44 8.80 -7.94 9.48
CA ARG A 44 8.13 -8.52 8.31
C ARG A 44 6.82 -9.23 8.64
N ASN A 45 6.69 -9.81 9.84
CA ASN A 45 5.47 -10.51 10.23
C ASN A 45 4.34 -9.49 10.45
N LYS A 46 4.65 -8.37 11.10
CA LYS A 46 3.72 -7.27 11.28
C LYS A 46 3.36 -6.58 9.96
N ALA A 47 4.34 -6.35 9.08
CA ALA A 47 4.09 -5.80 7.74
C ALA A 47 3.14 -6.69 6.92
N ARG A 48 3.35 -8.01 6.93
CA ARG A 48 2.48 -8.98 6.25
C ARG A 48 1.07 -8.97 6.84
N THR A 49 0.96 -8.99 8.16
CA THR A 49 -0.33 -9.02 8.86
C THR A 49 -1.13 -7.74 8.58
N GLY A 50 -0.49 -6.57 8.64
CA GLY A 50 -1.09 -5.29 8.29
C GLY A 50 -1.55 -5.24 6.84
N THR A 51 -0.74 -5.75 5.90
CA THR A 51 -1.13 -5.87 4.49
C THR A 51 -2.42 -6.69 4.33
N MET A 52 -2.52 -7.85 4.98
CA MET A 52 -3.70 -8.71 4.92
C MET A 52 -4.94 -8.06 5.54
N GLN A 53 -4.77 -7.30 6.63
CA GLN A 53 -5.86 -6.55 7.26
C GLN A 53 -6.42 -5.49 6.32
N VAL A 54 -5.54 -4.70 5.69
CA VAL A 54 -5.96 -3.68 4.71
C VAL A 54 -6.76 -4.33 3.58
N ILE A 55 -6.27 -5.42 3.00
CA ILE A 55 -6.99 -6.15 1.93
C ILE A 55 -8.37 -6.64 2.43
N ALA A 56 -8.43 -7.25 3.61
CA ALA A 56 -9.68 -7.76 4.17
C ALA A 56 -10.70 -6.63 4.41
N GLU A 57 -10.27 -5.47 4.90
CA GLU A 57 -11.14 -4.29 5.07
C GLU A 57 -11.73 -3.81 3.74
N TYR A 58 -10.96 -3.84 2.64
CA TYR A 58 -11.48 -3.48 1.32
C TYR A 58 -12.46 -4.52 0.78
N VAL A 59 -12.15 -5.81 0.89
CA VAL A 59 -13.05 -6.88 0.45
C VAL A 59 -14.38 -6.83 1.21
N ASN A 60 -14.32 -6.65 2.53
CA ASN A 60 -15.52 -6.57 3.38
C ASN A 60 -16.36 -5.31 3.16
N LYS A 61 -15.82 -4.25 2.54
CA LYS A 61 -16.59 -3.05 2.16
C LYS A 61 -17.36 -3.22 0.86
N ILE A 62 -16.98 -4.19 0.04
CA ILE A 62 -17.56 -4.44 -1.28
C ILE A 62 -18.58 -5.59 -1.25
N GLY A 63 -18.44 -6.54 -0.30
CA GLY A 63 -19.40 -7.61 -0.03
C GLY A 63 -20.51 -7.21 0.92
#